data_AF-A0A7K1WA43-F1
#
_entry.id   AF-A0A7K1WA43-F1
#
_cell.length_a   1.000
_cell.length_b   1.000
_cell.length_c   1.000
_cell.angle_alpha   90.00
_cell.angle_beta   90.00
_cell.angle_gamma   90.00
#
_symmetry.space_group_name_H-M   'P 1'
#
loop_
_entity.id
_entity.type
_entity.pdbx_description
1 polymer ?
#
loop_
_entity_poly.entity_id
_entity_poly.type
_entity_poly.pdbx_seq_one_letter_code
_entity_poly.pdbx_strand_id
1 'polypeptide(L)' 'MDKDELAAAQAYVRLLEATRAALSDPEDAPLYLPLLTSPMREADRALRGAGLTGNEDRLFALVRELQPSLSGSDR' A
#
# COMPACT_ATOMS: atom_id res chain seq x y z
N MET A 1 -3.32 11.74 14.08
CA MET A 1 -2.61 11.20 12.92
C MET A 1 -2.37 12.33 11.95
N ASP A 2 -1.14 12.49 11.45
CA ASP A 2 -0.87 13.47 10.40
C ASP A 2 -1.69 13.10 9.14
N LYS A 3 -2.29 14.09 8.49
CA LYS A 3 -3.13 13.85 7.30
C LYS A 3 -2.31 13.31 6.13
N ASP A 4 -1.05 13.73 6.01
CA ASP A 4 -0.17 13.30 4.93
C ASP A 4 0.32 11.87 5.17
N GLU A 5 0.63 11.52 6.43
CA GLU A 5 0.93 10.13 6.83
C GLU A 5 -0.26 9.20 6.54
N LEU A 6 -1.48 9.64 6.85
CA LEU A 6 -2.69 8.85 6.59
C LEU A 6 -2.91 8.63 5.09
N ALA A 7 -2.78 9.69 4.29
CA ALA A 7 -2.92 9.61 2.84
C ALA A 7 -1.85 8.69 2.21
N ALA A 8 -0.62 8.76 2.71
CA ALA A 8 0.48 7.90 2.28
C ALA A 8 0.23 6.42 2.63
N ALA A 9 -0.21 6.14 3.85
CA ALA A 9 -0.56 4.78 4.27
C ALA A 9 -1.75 4.22 3.47
N GLN A 10 -2.75 5.04 3.15
CA GLN A 10 -3.86 4.66 2.26
C GLN A 10 -3.41 4.39 0.83
N ALA A 11 -2.48 5.18 0.27
CA ALA A 11 -1.91 4.93 -1.05
C ALA A 11 -1.15 3.59 -1.09
N TYR A 12 -0.40 3.28 -0.04
CA TYR A 12 0.28 2.00 0.12
C TYR A 12 -0.70 0.82 0.18
N VAL A 13 -1.76 0.90 1.00
CA VAL A 13 -2.79 -0.15 1.09
C VAL A 13 -3.49 -0.36 -0.27
N ARG A 14 -3.86 0.73 -0.96
CA ARG A 14 -4.46 0.63 -2.29
C ARG A 14 -3.54 -0.08 -3.29
N LEU A 15 -2.24 0.23 -3.26
CA LEU A 15 -1.26 -0.45 -4.11
C LEU A 15 -1.16 -1.94 -3.77
N LEU A 16 -1.14 -2.31 -2.50
CA LEU A 16 -1.09 -3.71 -2.07
C LEU A 16 -2.30 -4.50 -2.57
N GLU A 17 -3.50 -3.96 -2.40
CA GLU A 17 -4.74 -4.60 -2.86
C GLU A 17 -4.82 -4.69 -4.38
N ALA A 18 -4.42 -3.62 -5.10
CA ALA A 18 -4.33 -3.66 -6.56
C ALA A 18 -3.33 -4.71 -7.05
N THR A 19 -2.20 -4.86 -6.36
CA THR A 19 -1.18 -5.87 -6.67
C THR A 19 -1.72 -7.28 -6.43
N ARG A 20 -2.43 -7.50 -5.31
CA ARG A 20 -3.09 -8.79 -5.02
C ARG A 20 -4.11 -9.15 -6.10
N ALA A 21 -4.93 -8.19 -6.51
CA ALA A 21 -5.92 -8.38 -7.59
C ALA A 21 -5.26 -8.68 -8.94
N ALA A 22 -4.18 -7.96 -9.29
CA ALA A 22 -3.46 -8.20 -10.54
C ALA A 22 -2.77 -9.58 -10.59
N LEU A 23 -2.48 -10.16 -9.42
CA LEU A 23 -1.83 -11.47 -9.29
C LEU A 23 -2.81 -12.61 -8.97
N SER A 24 -4.10 -12.33 -8.75
CA SER A 24 -5.07 -13.37 -8.36
C SER A 24 -5.37 -14.34 -9.50
N ASP A 25 -5.23 -13.90 -10.74
CA ASP A 25 -5.33 -14.74 -11.93
C ASP A 25 -4.04 -14.62 -12.77
N PRO A 26 -3.21 -15.68 -12.84
CA PRO A 26 -2.00 -15.67 -13.64
C PRO A 26 -2.22 -15.47 -15.15
N GLU A 27 -3.38 -15.86 -15.69
CA GLU A 27 -3.68 -15.71 -17.12
C GLU A 27 -3.91 -14.24 -17.48
N ASP A 28 -4.54 -13.48 -16.57
CA ASP A 28 -4.79 -12.05 -16.75
C ASP A 28 -3.64 -11.15 -16.25
N ALA A 29 -2.67 -11.69 -15.52
CA ALA A 29 -1.55 -10.90 -14.97
C ALA A 29 -0.81 -10.05 -16.02
N PRO A 30 -0.53 -10.52 -17.26
CA PRO A 30 0.06 -9.68 -18.30
C PRO A 30 -0.77 -8.43 -18.66
N LEU A 31 -2.10 -8.49 -18.49
CA LEU A 31 -3.00 -7.37 -18.74
C LEU A 31 -3.01 -6.37 -17.56
N TYR A 32 -3.01 -6.86 -16.32
CA TYR A 32 -3.19 -6.01 -15.14
C TYR A 32 -1.89 -5.46 -14.54
N LEU A 33 -0.77 -6.19 -14.62
CA LEU A 33 0.51 -5.73 -14.06
C LEU A 33 0.97 -4.36 -14.59
N PRO A 34 0.86 -4.04 -15.91
CA PRO A 34 1.21 -2.72 -16.42
C PRO A 34 0.42 -1.56 -15.77
N LEU A 35 -0.83 -1.82 -15.34
CA LEU A 35 -1.70 -0.82 -14.72
C LEU A 35 -1.21 -0.39 -13.32
N LEU A 36 -0.33 -1.18 -12.68
CA LEU A 36 0.24 -0.86 -11.38
C LEU A 36 1.25 0.30 -11.41
N THR A 37 1.72 0.71 -12.59
CA THR A 37 2.70 1.80 -12.74
C THR A 37 2.24 3.11 -12.09
N SER A 38 0.96 3.47 -12.25
CA SER A 38 0.42 4.69 -11.66
C SER A 38 0.30 4.63 -10.13
N PRO A 39 -0.35 3.62 -9.53
CA PRO A 39 -0.43 3.52 -8.07
C PRO A 39 0.94 3.32 -7.40
N MET A 40 1.91 2.66 -8.07
CA MET A 40 3.29 2.57 -7.56
C MET A 40 3.91 3.97 -7.40
N ARG A 41 3.81 4.80 -8.43
CA ARG A 41 4.34 6.18 -8.40
C ARG A 41 3.60 7.06 -7.39
N GLU A 42 2.28 6.89 -7.26
CA GLU A 42 1.48 7.63 -6.28
C GLU A 42 1.91 7.28 -4.85
N ALA A 43 2.04 5.98 -4.54
CA ALA A 43 2.49 5.52 -3.23
C ALA A 43 3.92 6.00 -2.92
N ASP A 44 4.87 5.84 -3.84
CA ASP A 44 6.26 6.31 -3.64
C ASP A 44 6.31 7.81 -3.34
N ARG A 45 5.58 8.63 -4.11
CA ARG A 45 5.50 10.08 -3.88
C ARG A 45 4.90 10.42 -2.52
N ALA A 46 3.80 9.77 -2.14
CA ALA A 46 3.13 10.04 -0.89
C ALA A 46 3.99 9.63 0.31
N LEU A 47 4.64 8.46 0.25
CA LEU A 47 5.54 7.97 1.29
C LEU A 47 6.74 8.90 1.48
N ARG A 48 7.36 9.36 0.39
CA ARG A 48 8.44 10.36 0.48
C ARG A 48 7.97 11.69 1.04
N GLY A 49 6.81 12.18 0.58
CA GLY A 49 6.22 13.44 1.03
C GLY A 49 5.89 13.45 2.52
N ALA A 50 5.44 12.31 3.06
CA ALA A 50 5.13 12.13 4.48
C ALA A 50 6.37 11.76 5.33
N GLY A 51 7.56 11.61 4.74
CA GLY A 51 8.77 11.21 5.46
C GLY A 51 8.74 9.75 5.97
N LEU A 52 7.93 8.90 5.36
CA LEU A 52 7.78 7.48 5.73
C LEU A 52 8.77 6.55 5.02
N THR A 53 9.46 7.03 3.97
CA THR A 53 10.55 6.29 3.33
C THR A 53 11.73 6.12 4.30
N GLY A 54 12.09 4.87 4.63
CA GLY A 54 13.11 4.56 5.64
C GLY A 54 12.59 4.62 7.09
N ASN A 55 11.28 4.74 7.28
CA ASN A 55 10.62 4.65 8.58
C ASN A 55 9.44 3.66 8.49
N GLU A 56 9.76 2.42 8.15
CA GLU A 56 8.80 1.35 7.89
C GLU A 56 8.00 0.99 9.14
N ASP A 57 8.59 1.11 10.34
CA ASP A 57 7.89 0.87 11.61
C ASP A 57 6.68 1.79 11.77
N ARG A 58 6.87 3.09 11.46
CA ARG A 58 5.79 4.08 11.50
C ARG A 58 4.74 3.78 10.43
N LEU A 59 5.17 3.48 9.20
CA LEU A 59 4.26 3.10 8.11
C LEU A 59 3.41 1.89 8.51
N PHE A 60 4.01 0.83 9.05
CA PHE A 60 3.28 -0.37 9.42
C PHE A 60 2.34 -0.16 10.60
N ALA A 61 2.67 0.72 11.54
CA ALA A 61 1.73 1.12 12.59
C ALA A 61 0.47 1.76 11.99
N LEU A 62 0.64 2.71 11.07
CA LEU A 62 -0.48 3.36 10.35
C LEU A 62 -1.29 2.36 9.52
N VAL A 63 -0.63 1.43 8.84
CA VAL A 63 -1.31 0.38 8.05
C VAL A 63 -2.14 -0.54 8.94
N ARG A 64 -1.65 -0.95 10.11
CA ARG A 64 -2.42 -1.76 11.07
C ARG A 64 -3.65 -1.04 11.60
N GLU A 65 -3.53 0.27 11.83
CA GLU A 65 -4.67 1.11 12.21
C GLU A 65 -5.73 1.18 11.09
N LEU A 66 -5.29 1.23 9.83
CA LEU A 66 -6.19 1.28 8.66
C LEU A 66 -6.80 -0.07 8.27
N GLN A 67 -6.05 -1.16 8.44
CA GLN A 67 -6.50 -2.52 8.17
C GLN A 67 -6.18 -3.43 9.36
N PRO A 68 -7.09 -3.53 10.34
CA PRO A 68 -6.93 -4.40 11.49
C PRO A 68 -6.75 -5.88 11.09
N SER A 69 -7.30 -6.29 9.95
CA SER A 69 -7.15 -7.65 9.40
C SER A 69 -5.74 -8.01 8.93
N LEU A 70 -4.88 -7.02 8.65
CA LEU A 70 -3.46 -7.24 8.33
C LEU A 70 -2.58 -7.34 9.58
N SER A 71 -3.12 -7.07 10.77
CA SER A 71 -2.37 -7.05 12.03
C SER A 71 -2.00 -8.44 12.57
N GLY A 72 -2.25 -9.50 11.81
CA GLY A 72 -2.19 -10.87 12.31
C GLY A 72 -3.41 -11.14 13.19
N SER A 73 -4.38 -11.85 12.65
CA SER A 73 -5.24 -12.65 13.52
C SER A 73 -4.34 -13.77 14.03
N ASP A 74 -3.88 -13.66 15.28
CA ASP A 74 -3.47 -14.83 16.05
C ASP A 74 -4.64 -15.82 15.99
N ARG A 75 -4.47 -16.89 15.20
CA ARG A 75 -5.24 -18.11 15.32
C ARG A 75 -4.41 -19.31 14.90
#